data_AF-A0A924RZA7-F1
#
_entry.id   AF-A0A924RZA7-F1
#
_cell.length_a   1.000
_cell.length_b   1.000
_cell.length_c   1.000
_cell.angle_alpha   90.00
_cell.angle_beta   90.00
_cell.angle_gamma   90.00
#
_symmetry.space_group_name_H-M   'P 1'
#
loop_
_entity.id
_entity.type
_entity.pdbx_description
1 polymer ?
#
loop_
_entity_poly.entity_id
_entity_poly.type
_entity_poly.pdbx_seq_one_letter_code
_entity_poly.pdbx_strand_id
1 'polypeptide(L)'
;MKRRLSALFTLSLSLALCLPLAACARDERLLDVSVVDLDQGQQLSPVSHRGRDYVAGQPGHRFSVTLQNLSGERVLAVLSVDGVNAISGQTAGASQAGYVL
;
A
#
# COMPACT_ATOMS: atom_id res chain seq x y z
N MET A 1 -28.64 -40.95 23.77
CA MET A 1 -28.90 -39.94 22.71
C MET A 1 -28.63 -38.49 23.15
N LYS A 2 -28.86 -38.08 24.41
CA LYS A 2 -28.67 -36.70 24.89
C LYS A 2 -27.20 -36.17 24.88
N ARG A 3 -26.20 -37.03 25.09
CA ARG A 3 -24.76 -36.65 25.11
C ARG A 3 -24.19 -36.30 23.73
N ARG A 4 -24.79 -36.79 22.64
CA ARG A 4 -24.35 -36.51 21.26
C ARG A 4 -24.88 -35.16 20.75
N LEU A 5 -26.03 -34.70 21.24
CA LEU A 5 -26.57 -33.37 20.92
C LEU A 5 -25.76 -32.23 21.56
N SER A 6 -25.29 -32.40 22.81
CA SER A 6 -24.48 -31.38 23.49
C SER A 6 -23.12 -31.15 22.84
N ALA A 7 -22.50 -32.20 22.29
CA ALA A 7 -21.21 -32.12 21.60
C ALA A 7 -21.30 -31.41 20.23
N LEU A 8 -22.46 -31.50 19.56
CA LEU A 8 -22.71 -30.79 18.30
C LEU A 8 -23.00 -29.30 18.53
N PHE A 9 -23.58 -28.93 19.68
CA PHE A 9 -23.88 -27.54 20.03
C PHE A 9 -22.66 -26.76 20.55
N THR A 10 -21.70 -27.44 21.20
CA THR A 10 -20.43 -26.81 21.60
C THR A 10 -19.45 -26.65 20.45
N LEU A 11 -19.53 -27.50 19.40
CA LEU A 11 -18.69 -27.39 18.21
C LEU A 11 -19.14 -26.27 17.25
N SER A 12 -20.45 -25.94 17.22
CA SER A 12 -20.96 -24.82 16.42
C SER A 12 -20.68 -23.45 17.08
N LEU A 13 -20.68 -23.37 18.40
CA LEU A 13 -20.40 -22.13 19.15
C LEU A 13 -18.90 -21.73 19.09
N SER A 14 -17.99 -22.70 19.04
CA SER A 14 -16.55 -22.44 18.88
C SER A 14 -16.18 -21.98 17.46
N LEU A 15 -16.90 -22.44 16.43
CA LEU A 15 -16.69 -21.98 15.05
C LEU A 15 -17.21 -20.55 14.82
N ALA A 16 -18.28 -20.15 15.51
CA ALA A 16 -18.82 -18.79 15.44
C ALA A 16 -17.91 -17.73 16.10
N LEU A 17 -17.10 -18.12 17.09
CA LEU A 17 -16.20 -17.21 17.81
C LEU A 17 -14.87 -16.94 17.10
N CYS A 18 -14.49 -17.76 16.12
CA CYS A 18 -13.26 -17.57 15.33
C CYS A 18 -13.42 -16.67 14.10
N LEU A 19 -14.65 -16.22 13.79
CA LEU A 19 -14.94 -15.40 12.60
C LEU A 19 -14.53 -13.91 12.66
N PRO A 20 -14.29 -13.22 13.80
CA PRO A 20 -14.02 -11.78 13.73
C PRO A 20 -12.54 -11.43 13.46
N LEU A 21 -11.61 -12.39 13.46
CA LEU A 21 -10.18 -12.06 13.30
C LEU A 21 -9.72 -11.85 11.84
N ALA A 22 -10.51 -12.22 10.85
CA ALA A 22 -10.15 -11.98 9.44
C ALA A 22 -10.36 -10.52 9.01
N ALA A 23 -10.99 -9.68 9.84
CA ALA A 23 -11.30 -8.29 9.50
C ALA A 23 -10.20 -7.28 9.92
N CYS A 24 -9.20 -7.69 10.72
CA CYS A 24 -8.25 -6.77 11.34
C CYS A 24 -6.95 -6.53 10.56
N ALA A 25 -6.82 -7.10 9.35
CA ALA A 25 -5.67 -6.86 8.48
C ALA A 25 -6.14 -6.30 7.14
N ARG A 26 -6.78 -5.12 7.16
CA ARG A 26 -6.91 -4.34 5.94
C ARG A 26 -5.60 -3.62 5.69
N ASP A 27 -4.91 -4.02 4.65
CA ASP A 27 -3.87 -3.23 4.01
C ASP A 27 -4.58 -2.05 3.32
N GLU A 28 -4.82 -0.98 4.08
CA GLU A 28 -5.47 0.24 3.60
C GLU A 28 -4.48 1.06 2.76
N ARG A 29 -3.94 0.43 1.71
CA ARG A 29 -3.07 1.07 0.74
C ARG A 29 -3.88 2.12 -0.01
N LEU A 30 -3.71 3.39 0.38
CA LEU A 30 -4.44 4.52 -0.22
C LEU A 30 -3.99 4.81 -1.66
N LEU A 31 -2.74 4.51 -2.00
CA LEU A 31 -2.12 4.83 -3.28
C LEU A 31 -1.35 3.64 -3.84
N ASP A 32 -1.53 3.38 -5.13
CA ASP A 32 -0.54 2.64 -5.92
C ASP A 32 0.55 3.59 -6.42
N VAL A 33 1.79 3.12 -6.40
CA VAL A 33 2.96 3.85 -6.90
C VAL A 33 3.67 2.95 -7.89
N SER A 34 3.83 3.41 -9.12
CA SER A 34 4.59 2.72 -10.15
C SER A 34 5.69 3.61 -10.71
N VAL A 35 6.80 2.98 -11.10
CA VAL A 35 7.96 3.65 -11.67
C VAL A 35 8.23 3.08 -13.06
N VAL A 36 8.37 3.94 -14.05
CA VAL A 36 8.72 3.57 -15.43
C VAL A 36 10.10 4.10 -15.74
N ASP A 37 11.01 3.23 -16.19
CA ASP A 37 12.24 3.63 -16.84
C ASP A 37 11.90 4.17 -18.24
N LEU A 38 12.12 5.47 -18.45
CA LEU A 38 11.77 6.16 -19.68
C LEU A 38 12.76 5.93 -20.81
N ASP A 39 13.96 5.46 -20.50
CA ASP A 39 14.98 5.13 -21.50
C ASP A 39 14.76 3.72 -22.04
N GLN A 40 14.19 2.81 -21.23
CA GLN A 40 13.83 1.46 -21.64
C GLN A 40 12.33 1.29 -21.97
N GLY A 41 11.49 2.24 -21.57
CA GLY A 41 10.03 2.16 -21.72
C GLY A 41 9.38 1.08 -20.84
N GLN A 42 10.03 0.66 -19.75
CA GLN A 42 9.60 -0.47 -18.93
C GLN A 42 9.18 -0.03 -17.53
N GLN A 43 8.03 -0.53 -17.08
CA GLN A 43 7.63 -0.42 -15.67
C GLN A 43 8.51 -1.34 -14.79
N LEU A 44 9.13 -0.76 -13.77
CA LEU A 44 10.00 -1.46 -12.85
C LEU A 44 9.19 -2.25 -11.81
N SER A 45 9.63 -3.46 -11.51
CA SER A 45 9.02 -4.30 -10.48
C SER A 45 9.58 -3.96 -9.09
N PRO A 46 8.72 -3.66 -8.10
CA PRO A 46 9.17 -3.43 -6.74
C PRO A 46 9.59 -4.72 -6.04
N VAL A 47 10.56 -4.60 -5.13
CA VAL A 47 11.05 -5.64 -4.23
C VAL A 47 10.90 -5.14 -2.80
N SER A 48 10.14 -5.87 -1.98
CA SER A 48 9.93 -5.50 -0.58
C SER A 48 11.11 -5.92 0.30
N HIS A 49 11.63 -4.99 1.10
CA HIS A 49 12.70 -5.22 2.06
C HIS A 49 12.51 -4.34 3.30
N ARG A 50 12.49 -4.95 4.51
CA ARG A 50 12.36 -4.22 5.79
C ARG A 50 11.16 -3.26 5.84
N GLY A 51 9.99 -3.70 5.34
CA GLY A 51 8.75 -2.92 5.37
C GLY A 51 8.74 -1.74 4.41
N ARG A 52 9.59 -1.75 3.38
CA ARG A 52 9.65 -0.75 2.32
C ARG A 52 9.75 -1.44 0.96
N ASP A 53 9.22 -0.81 -0.06
CA ASP A 53 9.36 -1.27 -1.45
C ASP A 53 10.47 -0.50 -2.16
N TYR A 54 11.28 -1.23 -2.92
CA TYR A 54 12.39 -0.67 -3.69
C TYR A 54 12.29 -1.12 -5.15
N VAL A 55 12.63 -0.23 -6.08
CA VAL A 55 12.85 -0.60 -7.48
C VAL A 55 14.33 -0.48 -7.80
N ALA A 56 14.85 -1.34 -8.67
CA ALA A 56 16.23 -1.24 -9.14
C ALA A 56 16.34 -0.14 -10.20
N GLY A 57 17.00 0.96 -9.87
CA GLY A 57 17.31 2.03 -10.82
C GLY A 57 18.66 1.83 -11.51
N GLN A 58 18.82 2.43 -12.68
CA GLN A 58 20.09 2.53 -13.41
C GLN A 58 20.60 3.99 -13.40
N PRO A 59 21.86 4.24 -13.02
CA PRO A 59 22.41 5.58 -13.03
C PRO A 59 22.32 6.25 -14.41
N GLY A 60 21.90 7.51 -14.44
CA GLY A 60 21.75 8.28 -15.69
C GLY A 60 20.42 8.06 -16.43
N HIS A 61 19.62 7.07 -16.03
CA HIS A 61 18.30 6.85 -16.60
C HIS A 61 17.28 7.85 -16.01
N ARG A 62 16.28 8.16 -16.82
CA ARG A 62 15.14 9.00 -16.45
C ARG A 62 13.98 8.12 -16.07
N PHE A 63 13.29 8.49 -15.01
CA PHE A 63 12.17 7.73 -14.48
C PHE A 63 10.90 8.60 -14.44
N SER A 64 9.76 7.98 -14.72
CA SER A 64 8.44 8.55 -14.42
C SER A 64 7.86 7.85 -13.20
N VAL A 65 7.32 8.64 -12.27
CA VAL A 65 6.60 8.12 -11.10
C VAL A 65 5.12 8.41 -11.30
N THR A 66 4.31 7.35 -11.26
CA THR A 66 2.85 7.45 -11.39
C THR A 66 2.20 7.11 -10.06
N LEU A 67 1.24 7.93 -9.64
CA LEU A 67 0.45 7.75 -8.44
C LEU A 67 -1.01 7.50 -8.82
N GLN A 68 -1.62 6.47 -8.25
CA GLN A 68 -3.03 6.15 -8.46
C GLN A 68 -3.75 6.08 -7.11
N ASN A 69 -4.78 6.90 -6.92
CA ASN A 69 -5.68 6.81 -5.77
C ASN A 69 -6.50 5.51 -5.87
N LEU A 70 -6.37 4.65 -4.85
CA LEU A 70 -7.10 3.39 -4.74
C LEU A 70 -8.33 3.53 -3.82
N SER A 71 -8.46 4.67 -3.14
CA SER A 71 -9.58 4.94 -2.25
C SER A 71 -10.74 5.63 -2.99
N GLY A 72 -11.91 5.65 -2.35
CA GLY A 72 -13.06 6.45 -2.81
C GLY A 72 -13.03 7.91 -2.35
N GLU A 73 -12.02 8.29 -1.57
CA GLU A 73 -11.87 9.62 -0.97
C GLU A 73 -10.73 10.38 -1.63
N ARG A 74 -10.65 11.70 -1.40
CA ARG A 74 -9.51 12.48 -1.91
C ARG A 74 -8.26 12.20 -1.09
N VAL A 75 -7.14 11.98 -1.77
CA VAL A 75 -5.85 11.72 -1.12
C VAL A 75 -4.87 12.84 -1.45
N LEU A 76 -4.30 13.47 -0.41
CA LEU A 76 -3.16 14.36 -0.56
C LEU A 76 -1.88 13.53 -0.62
N ALA A 77 -1.17 13.58 -1.74
CA ALA A 77 0.11 12.93 -1.95
C ALA A 77 1.25 13.97 -2.03
N VAL A 78 2.12 14.00 -1.03
CA VAL A 78 3.35 14.80 -1.05
C VAL A 78 4.49 13.93 -1.57
N LEU A 79 4.72 13.96 -2.90
CA LEU A 79 5.80 13.21 -3.54
C LEU A 79 7.16 13.87 -3.27
N SER A 80 8.17 13.06 -2.94
CA SER A 80 9.56 13.51 -2.81
C SER A 80 10.54 12.58 -3.51
N VAL A 81 11.63 13.15 -4.02
CA VAL A 81 12.78 12.44 -4.59
C VAL A 81 14.01 12.89 -3.83
N ASP A 82 14.77 11.95 -3.26
CA ASP A 82 15.95 12.24 -2.42
C ASP A 82 15.70 13.24 -1.27
N GLY A 83 14.47 13.25 -0.74
CA GLY A 83 14.06 14.16 0.33
C GLY A 83 13.68 15.56 -0.14
N VAL A 84 13.60 15.81 -1.44
CA VAL A 84 13.15 17.08 -2.05
C VAL A 84 11.73 16.92 -2.59
N ASN A 85 10.84 17.85 -2.24
CA ASN A 85 9.46 17.89 -2.71
C ASN A 85 9.43 18.05 -4.24
N ALA A 86 8.71 17.17 -4.93
CA ALA A 86 8.68 17.10 -6.39
C ALA A 86 7.97 18.30 -7.06
N ILE A 87 7.19 19.08 -6.30
CA ILE A 87 6.50 20.29 -6.79
C ILE A 87 7.32 21.53 -6.47
N SER A 88 7.74 21.72 -5.21
CA SER A 88 8.35 22.97 -4.75
C SER A 88 9.87 23.04 -4.86
N GLY A 89 10.56 21.89 -4.95
CA GLY A 89 12.02 21.84 -4.92
C GLY A 89 12.64 22.11 -3.53
N GLN A 90 11.84 22.20 -2.47
CA GLN A 90 12.31 22.37 -1.09
C GLN A 90 12.41 21.02 -0.37
N THR A 91 13.09 20.96 0.79
CA THR A 91 13.09 19.77 1.66
C THR A 91 11.65 19.33 1.96
N ALA A 92 11.36 18.05 1.74
CA ALA A 92 10.03 17.49 1.82
C ALA A 92 9.51 17.36 3.27
N GLY A 93 8.22 17.62 3.46
CA GLY A 93 7.50 17.39 4.71
C GLY A 93 6.01 17.14 4.47
N ALA A 94 5.37 16.36 5.35
CA ALA A 94 3.98 15.91 5.16
C ALA A 94 2.95 17.06 5.13
N SER A 95 3.28 18.23 5.68
CA SER A 95 2.41 19.42 5.70
C SER A 95 2.59 20.35 4.50
N GLN A 96 3.37 19.94 3.49
CA GLN A 96 3.64 20.76 2.30
C GLN A 96 2.62 20.55 1.18
N ALA A 97 2.74 21.37 0.14
CA ALA A 97 2.00 21.20 -1.10
C ALA A 97 2.26 19.82 -1.73
N GLY A 98 1.20 19.26 -2.32
CA GLY A 98 1.19 17.95 -2.95
C GLY A 98 0.09 17.85 -4.02
N TYR A 99 -0.08 16.66 -4.56
CA TYR A 99 -1.15 16.35 -5.50
C TYR A 99 -2.39 15.93 -4.72
N VAL A 100 -3.57 16.39 -5.13
CA VAL A 100 -4.85 15.88 -4.62
C VAL A 100 -5.44 14.97 -5.69
N LEU A 101 -5.42 13.66 -5.41
CA LEU A 101 -5.88 12.58 -6.27
C LEU A 101 -7.25 12.06 -5.82
#